data_AF-A0A0Q9HIJ5-F1
#
_entry.id   AF-A0A0Q9HIJ5-F1
#
_cell.length_a   1.000
_cell.length_b   1.000
_cell.length_c   1.000
_cell.angle_alpha   90.00
_cell.angle_beta   90.00
_cell.angle_gamma   90.00
#
_symmetry.space_group_name_H-M   'P 1'
#
loop_
_entity.id
_entity.type
_entity.pdbx_description
1 polymer ?
#
loop_
_entity_poly.entity_id
_entity_poly.type
_entity_poly.pdbx_seq_one_letter_code
_entity_poly.pdbx_strand_id
1 'polypeptide(L)'
;MLRAKIASFCLLAFAMGFTGPAAAQECASRGTLDTRYCDANGDLLADTPTDPARQKDPDTLVFSYTPVEDPAVYENVFADFLAHLSKVTGKRIRWFGAESYAAQVEAMRSGRLHIAGVASGPTPFAVNLAGFVPIVAMERHDGSVGYTLQLIVPKGSPIQGIADLKGKRVAHVAPSSNSGDTAPRILFKDKGVVPGTDYEVMFSGKHDNSIMGVVNKDYDAAPVASSVVERMRDRGMFKPDDIRIVYESAPFPRTAFGVAHDLKPELQAKIREAFLKFDFMKSALAKEFKDSKGFKELTYKDAWKDIILIQRDSGVTYTQDGLSKLKGD
;
A
#
# COMPACT_ATOMS: atom_id res chain seq x y z
N MET A 1 -29.02 -79.24 -37.81
CA MET A 1 -28.38 -78.35 -38.80
C MET A 1 -28.07 -77.03 -38.12
N LEU A 2 -26.84 -76.88 -37.63
CA LEU A 2 -26.40 -75.74 -36.82
C LEU A 2 -25.74 -74.71 -37.76
N ARG A 3 -26.33 -73.51 -37.88
CA ARG A 3 -25.73 -72.39 -38.62
C ARG A 3 -25.05 -71.44 -37.64
N ALA A 4 -23.74 -71.28 -37.82
CA ALA A 4 -22.89 -70.33 -37.12
C ALA A 4 -23.33 -68.87 -37.40
N LYS A 5 -23.32 -68.02 -36.36
CA LYS A 5 -23.33 -66.56 -36.51
C LYS A 5 -22.03 -66.01 -35.94
N ILE A 6 -21.34 -65.27 -36.80
CA ILE A 6 -20.06 -64.62 -36.60
C ILE A 6 -20.23 -63.46 -35.61
N ALA A 7 -19.36 -63.41 -34.59
CA ALA A 7 -19.23 -62.30 -33.67
C ALA A 7 -18.41 -61.18 -34.30
N SER A 8 -18.95 -59.96 -34.33
CA SER A 8 -18.21 -58.75 -34.71
C SER A 8 -17.94 -57.94 -33.44
N PHE A 9 -16.68 -57.91 -33.01
CA PHE A 9 -16.21 -57.16 -31.85
C PHE A 9 -15.84 -55.74 -32.32
N CYS A 10 -16.67 -54.74 -32.03
CA CYS A 10 -16.31 -53.33 -32.19
C CYS A 10 -15.43 -52.91 -31.01
N LEU A 11 -14.12 -52.76 -31.23
CA LEU A 11 -13.26 -52.03 -30.30
C LEU A 11 -13.60 -50.54 -30.38
N LEU A 12 -14.25 -49.99 -29.35
CA LEU A 12 -14.24 -48.56 -29.08
C LEU A 12 -12.88 -48.19 -28.45
N ALA A 13 -12.06 -47.44 -29.18
CA ALA A 13 -10.88 -46.80 -28.64
C ALA A 13 -11.30 -45.59 -27.80
N PHE A 14 -11.22 -45.71 -26.47
CA PHE A 14 -11.41 -44.61 -25.54
C PHE A 14 -10.13 -43.77 -25.52
N ALA A 15 -10.11 -42.66 -26.26
CA ALA A 15 -9.02 -41.70 -26.17
C ALA A 15 -9.12 -40.94 -24.84
N MET A 16 -8.38 -41.41 -23.82
CA MET A 16 -8.12 -40.61 -22.63
C MET A 16 -7.23 -39.43 -23.03
N GLY A 17 -7.83 -38.26 -23.18
CA GLY A 17 -7.10 -37.00 -23.27
C GLY A 17 -6.36 -36.76 -21.97
N PHE A 18 -5.03 -36.91 -21.98
CA PHE A 18 -4.17 -36.39 -20.94
C PHE A 18 -4.23 -34.87 -21.00
N THR A 19 -5.07 -34.25 -20.16
CA THR A 19 -4.89 -32.84 -19.80
C THR A 19 -3.67 -32.77 -18.90
N GLY A 20 -2.51 -32.49 -19.50
CA GLY A 20 -1.31 -32.14 -18.74
C GLY A 20 -1.55 -30.92 -17.86
N PRO A 21 -0.80 -30.74 -16.77
CA PRO A 21 -0.86 -29.53 -15.97
C PRO A 21 -0.53 -28.34 -16.89
N ALA A 22 -1.39 -27.32 -16.89
CA ALA A 22 -1.10 -26.06 -17.55
C ALA A 22 0.31 -25.63 -17.15
N ALA A 23 1.21 -25.53 -18.13
CA ALA A 23 2.61 -25.22 -17.89
C ALA A 23 2.69 -23.97 -17.02
N ALA A 24 3.14 -24.13 -15.78
CA ALA A 24 3.48 -23.00 -14.93
C ALA A 24 4.51 -22.19 -15.72
N GLN A 25 4.22 -20.91 -15.96
CA GLN A 25 5.15 -20.01 -16.61
C GLN A 25 6.51 -20.12 -15.91
N GLU A 26 7.54 -20.52 -16.64
CA GLU A 26 8.90 -20.61 -16.08
C GLU A 26 9.27 -19.24 -15.54
N CYS A 27 9.46 -19.17 -14.23
CA CYS A 27 9.66 -17.92 -13.56
C CYS A 27 11.14 -17.70 -13.27
N ALA A 28 11.77 -16.81 -14.05
CA ALA A 28 13.19 -16.51 -13.96
C ALA A 28 13.58 -15.89 -12.60
N SER A 29 12.71 -15.06 -12.03
CA SER A 29 12.87 -14.46 -10.72
C SER A 29 11.49 -14.20 -10.11
N ARG A 30 11.35 -14.40 -8.79
CA ARG A 30 10.10 -14.15 -8.05
C ARG A 30 10.28 -13.19 -6.87
N GLY A 31 11.49 -13.10 -6.33
CA GLY A 31 11.74 -12.38 -5.09
C GLY A 31 10.81 -12.88 -3.96
N THR A 32 10.05 -11.95 -3.38
CA THR A 32 9.12 -12.22 -2.26
C THR A 32 7.68 -12.47 -2.69
N LEU A 33 7.37 -12.44 -3.99
CA LEU A 33 6.01 -12.67 -4.48
C LEU A 33 5.53 -14.09 -4.15
N ASP A 34 4.22 -14.26 -3.97
CA ASP A 34 3.57 -15.58 -3.85
C ASP A 34 3.93 -16.44 -5.06
N THR A 35 4.07 -17.75 -4.83
CA THR A 35 4.45 -18.76 -5.81
C THR A 35 3.70 -18.72 -7.15
N ARG A 36 2.47 -18.19 -7.16
CA ARG A 36 1.65 -18.03 -8.36
C ARG A 36 2.09 -16.90 -9.31
N TYR A 37 2.92 -15.98 -8.84
CA TYR A 37 3.39 -14.81 -9.58
C TYR A 37 4.83 -14.98 -10.03
N CYS A 38 5.22 -14.12 -10.97
CA CYS A 38 6.59 -14.00 -11.43
C CYS A 38 7.00 -12.53 -11.57
N ASP A 39 8.27 -12.25 -11.35
CA ASP A 39 8.95 -10.97 -11.55
C ASP A 39 10.18 -11.22 -12.44
N ALA A 40 9.94 -11.42 -13.74
CA ALA A 40 10.99 -11.67 -14.71
C ALA A 40 11.80 -10.41 -15.03
N ASN A 41 11.23 -9.22 -14.80
CA ASN A 41 11.85 -7.94 -15.13
C ASN A 41 12.66 -7.31 -13.97
N GLY A 42 12.51 -7.82 -12.73
CA GLY A 42 13.24 -7.40 -11.54
C GLY A 42 12.74 -6.10 -10.89
N ASP A 43 11.50 -5.69 -11.16
CA ASP A 43 10.86 -4.48 -10.64
C ASP A 43 10.10 -4.69 -9.32
N LEU A 44 10.13 -5.91 -8.80
CA LEU A 44 9.45 -6.37 -7.58
C LEU A 44 7.92 -6.49 -7.71
N LEU A 45 7.37 -6.43 -8.91
CA LEU A 45 5.94 -6.57 -9.19
C LEU A 45 5.65 -7.87 -9.92
N ALA A 46 4.40 -8.33 -9.79
CA ALA A 46 3.94 -9.47 -10.58
C ALA A 46 3.78 -9.03 -12.05
N ASP A 47 4.48 -9.70 -12.95
CA ASP A 47 4.32 -9.52 -14.39
C ASP A 47 2.92 -9.94 -14.84
N THR A 48 2.38 -9.22 -15.81
CA THR A 48 1.17 -9.65 -16.51
C THR A 48 1.44 -10.97 -17.25
N PRO A 49 0.56 -11.99 -17.12
CA PRO A 49 0.75 -13.27 -17.81
C PRO A 49 0.93 -13.09 -19.32
N THR A 50 1.92 -13.76 -19.91
CA THR A 50 2.16 -13.66 -21.37
C THR A 50 1.13 -14.44 -22.18
N ASP A 51 0.50 -15.46 -21.57
CA ASP A 51 -0.63 -16.18 -22.16
C ASP A 51 -1.90 -15.29 -22.13
N PRO A 52 -2.44 -14.89 -23.30
CA PRO A 52 -3.64 -14.05 -23.36
C PRO A 52 -4.86 -14.67 -22.70
N ALA A 53 -4.96 -16.01 -22.61
CA ALA A 53 -6.07 -16.69 -21.94
C ALA A 53 -6.09 -16.45 -20.42
N ARG A 54 -4.94 -16.05 -19.85
CA ARG A 54 -4.79 -15.69 -18.44
C ARG A 54 -4.95 -14.19 -18.18
N GLN A 55 -5.15 -13.39 -19.22
CA GLN A 55 -5.39 -11.95 -19.11
C GLN A 55 -6.88 -11.64 -19.03
N LYS A 56 -7.27 -10.80 -18.08
CA LYS A 56 -8.65 -10.42 -17.79
C LYS A 56 -9.02 -9.10 -18.47
N ASP A 57 -10.24 -9.07 -19.00
CA ASP A 57 -10.84 -7.89 -19.60
C ASP A 57 -12.34 -7.80 -19.24
N PRO A 58 -12.65 -7.62 -17.94
CA PRO A 58 -14.03 -7.67 -17.48
C PRO A 58 -14.83 -6.47 -17.99
N ASP A 59 -16.13 -6.65 -18.19
CA ASP A 59 -17.05 -5.53 -18.51
C ASP A 59 -17.26 -4.59 -17.31
N THR A 60 -16.95 -5.07 -16.11
CA THR A 60 -17.07 -4.31 -14.86
C THR A 60 -15.75 -4.36 -14.11
N LEU A 61 -15.17 -3.18 -13.87
CA LEU A 61 -14.05 -2.99 -12.97
C LEU A 61 -14.58 -2.78 -11.56
N VAL A 62 -13.88 -3.36 -10.60
CA VAL A 62 -14.20 -3.23 -9.19
C VAL A 62 -13.09 -2.38 -8.60
N PHE A 63 -13.47 -1.26 -7.99
CA PHE A 63 -12.59 -0.29 -7.38
C PHE A 63 -12.76 -0.34 -5.87
N SER A 64 -11.66 -0.34 -5.13
CA SER A 64 -11.67 -0.24 -3.68
C SER A 64 -10.66 0.80 -3.21
N TYR A 65 -11.00 1.51 -2.16
CA TYR A 65 -10.07 2.32 -1.39
C TYR A 65 -10.31 1.97 0.07
N THR A 66 -9.28 1.47 0.75
CA THR A 66 -9.37 1.14 2.17
C THR A 66 -8.68 2.24 2.96
N PRO A 67 -9.44 3.19 3.52
CA PRO A 67 -8.92 4.21 4.42
C PRO A 67 -8.64 3.64 5.81
N VAL A 68 -8.11 4.51 6.66
CA VAL A 68 -7.92 4.28 8.10
C VAL A 68 -9.15 4.61 8.97
N GLU A 69 -10.18 5.28 8.42
CA GLU A 69 -11.31 5.79 9.20
C GLU A 69 -12.69 5.14 8.87
N ASP A 70 -13.27 5.30 7.66
CA ASP A 70 -14.54 4.65 7.26
C ASP A 70 -14.68 4.48 5.71
N PRO A 71 -14.84 3.26 5.15
CA PRO A 71 -14.97 3.03 3.71
C PRO A 71 -16.17 3.69 3.02
N ALA A 72 -17.32 3.88 3.70
CA ALA A 72 -18.53 4.40 3.07
C ALA A 72 -18.42 5.90 2.72
N VAL A 73 -17.62 6.63 3.48
CA VAL A 73 -17.31 8.05 3.23
C VAL A 73 -16.62 8.21 1.88
N TYR A 74 -15.73 7.28 1.51
CA TYR A 74 -14.88 7.44 0.34
C TYR A 74 -15.56 7.08 -0.99
N GLU A 75 -16.66 6.32 -0.99
CA GLU A 75 -17.40 6.09 -2.24
C GLU A 75 -17.84 7.42 -2.85
N ASN A 76 -18.41 8.30 -2.03
CA ASN A 76 -18.85 9.63 -2.45
C ASN A 76 -17.67 10.54 -2.84
N VAL A 77 -16.55 10.45 -2.10
CA VAL A 77 -15.35 11.24 -2.41
C VAL A 77 -14.76 10.85 -3.77
N PHE A 78 -14.76 9.56 -4.11
CA PHE A 78 -14.24 9.06 -5.38
C PHE A 78 -15.26 9.10 -6.52
N ALA A 79 -16.52 9.45 -6.30
CA ALA A 79 -17.58 9.36 -7.30
C ALA A 79 -17.22 10.03 -8.65
N ASP A 80 -16.68 11.26 -8.62
CA ASP A 80 -16.23 11.98 -9.81
C ASP A 80 -15.13 11.22 -10.56
N PHE A 81 -14.18 10.63 -9.81
CA PHE A 81 -13.11 9.83 -10.36
C PHE A 81 -13.63 8.52 -10.96
N LEU A 82 -14.55 7.82 -10.29
CA LEU A 82 -15.13 6.57 -10.81
C LEU A 82 -15.91 6.82 -12.11
N ALA A 83 -16.61 7.95 -12.22
CA ALA A 83 -17.27 8.37 -13.44
C ALA A 83 -16.27 8.65 -14.57
N HIS A 84 -15.17 9.36 -14.27
CA HIS A 84 -14.09 9.58 -15.22
C HIS A 84 -13.42 8.28 -15.68
N LEU A 85 -13.10 7.39 -14.74
CA LEU A 85 -12.54 6.07 -14.99
C LEU A 85 -13.44 5.23 -15.89
N SER A 86 -14.76 5.26 -15.66
CA SER A 86 -15.74 4.59 -16.53
C SER A 86 -15.66 5.13 -17.97
N LYS A 87 -15.62 6.46 -18.13
CA LYS A 87 -15.55 7.13 -19.43
C LYS A 87 -14.27 6.78 -20.20
N VAL A 88 -13.11 6.78 -19.54
CA VAL A 88 -11.81 6.50 -20.18
C VAL A 88 -11.66 5.02 -20.54
N THR A 89 -12.09 4.13 -19.64
CA THR A 89 -11.93 2.68 -19.85
C THR A 89 -13.02 2.08 -20.74
N GLY A 90 -14.20 2.71 -20.80
CA GLY A 90 -15.40 2.15 -21.41
C GLY A 90 -16.03 1.02 -20.59
N LYS A 91 -15.62 0.84 -19.33
CA LYS A 91 -16.10 -0.22 -18.44
C LYS A 91 -17.08 0.33 -17.41
N ARG A 92 -17.96 -0.54 -16.88
CA ARG A 92 -18.74 -0.22 -15.68
C ARG A 92 -17.82 -0.24 -14.47
N ILE A 93 -18.01 0.68 -13.52
CA ILE A 93 -17.22 0.72 -12.30
C ILE A 93 -18.14 0.40 -11.11
N ARG A 94 -17.70 -0.53 -10.26
CA ARG A 94 -18.37 -0.85 -9.00
C ARG A 94 -17.45 -0.54 -7.83
N TRP A 95 -17.98 0.15 -6.83
CA TRP A 95 -17.31 0.33 -5.56
C TRP A 95 -17.31 -0.97 -4.75
N PHE A 96 -16.19 -1.25 -4.07
CA PHE A 96 -16.06 -2.28 -3.07
C PHE A 96 -15.46 -1.66 -1.81
N GLY A 97 -16.31 -1.38 -0.83
CA GLY A 97 -15.91 -0.96 0.51
C GLY A 97 -15.34 -2.15 1.28
N ALA A 98 -14.03 -2.38 1.17
CA ALA A 98 -13.38 -3.43 1.94
C ALA A 98 -13.27 -3.00 3.42
N GLU A 99 -13.73 -3.85 4.32
CA GLU A 99 -13.77 -3.58 5.77
C GLU A 99 -12.38 -3.70 6.46
N SER A 100 -11.37 -4.20 5.73
CA SER A 100 -9.99 -4.30 6.22
C SER A 100 -9.00 -4.42 5.05
N TYR A 101 -7.72 -4.15 5.32
CA TYR A 101 -6.65 -4.41 4.35
C TYR A 101 -6.57 -5.89 3.97
N ALA A 102 -6.78 -6.81 4.91
CA ALA A 102 -6.86 -8.24 4.63
C ALA A 102 -7.98 -8.57 3.63
N ALA A 103 -9.18 -8.02 3.84
CA ALA A 103 -10.30 -8.20 2.92
C ALA A 103 -10.02 -7.59 1.53
N GLN A 104 -9.35 -6.44 1.47
CA GLN A 104 -8.97 -5.80 0.22
C GLN A 104 -7.97 -6.64 -0.59
N VAL A 105 -6.92 -7.13 0.07
CA VAL A 105 -5.89 -7.99 -0.55
C VAL A 105 -6.50 -9.32 -0.99
N GLU A 106 -7.34 -9.96 -0.17
CA GLU A 106 -8.00 -11.22 -0.56
C GLU A 106 -8.99 -11.04 -1.69
N ALA A 107 -9.72 -9.93 -1.75
CA ALA A 107 -10.58 -9.63 -2.87
C ALA A 107 -9.76 -9.50 -4.17
N MET A 108 -8.58 -8.89 -4.13
CA MET A 108 -7.70 -8.79 -5.31
C MET A 108 -7.09 -10.14 -5.68
N ARG A 109 -6.56 -10.87 -4.70
CA ARG A 109 -5.95 -12.19 -4.86
C ARG A 109 -6.92 -13.23 -5.42
N SER A 110 -8.20 -13.13 -5.07
CA SER A 110 -9.29 -13.97 -5.61
C SER A 110 -9.84 -13.49 -6.96
N GLY A 111 -9.33 -12.37 -7.49
CA GLY A 111 -9.76 -11.79 -8.76
C GLY A 111 -11.10 -11.05 -8.71
N ARG A 112 -11.60 -10.72 -7.51
CA ARG A 112 -12.86 -9.98 -7.29
C ARG A 112 -12.65 -8.46 -7.23
N LEU A 113 -11.41 -8.01 -7.04
CA LEU A 113 -11.01 -6.60 -7.03
C LEU A 113 -9.99 -6.34 -8.14
N HIS A 114 -10.17 -5.25 -8.89
CA HIS A 114 -9.37 -4.96 -10.08
C HIS A 114 -8.49 -3.73 -9.92
N ILE A 115 -8.95 -2.73 -9.18
CA ILE A 115 -8.26 -1.46 -8.94
C ILE A 115 -8.34 -1.17 -7.44
N ALA A 116 -7.21 -0.84 -6.83
CA ALA A 116 -7.17 -0.54 -5.40
C ALA A 116 -6.35 0.71 -5.11
N GLY A 117 -6.80 1.49 -4.13
CA GLY A 117 -5.97 2.36 -3.32
C GLY A 117 -5.62 1.66 -2.00
N VAL A 118 -4.33 1.37 -1.82
CA VAL A 118 -3.78 0.62 -0.67
C VAL A 118 -2.87 1.53 0.13
N ALA A 119 -3.02 1.54 1.46
CA ALA A 119 -2.17 2.35 2.34
C ALA A 119 -0.71 1.88 2.33
N SER A 120 0.21 2.75 2.73
CA SER A 120 1.66 2.53 2.67
C SER A 120 2.13 1.18 3.21
N GLY A 121 1.75 0.83 4.45
CA GLY A 121 2.17 -0.40 5.11
C GLY A 121 1.63 -1.69 4.48
N PRO A 122 0.34 -1.76 4.13
CA PRO A 122 -0.24 -2.91 3.43
C PRO A 122 0.19 -3.07 1.96
N THR A 123 0.72 -2.05 1.28
CA THR A 123 1.08 -2.14 -0.15
C THR A 123 2.03 -3.30 -0.47
N PRO A 124 3.15 -3.53 0.26
CA PRO A 124 3.99 -4.71 0.04
C PRO A 124 3.23 -6.04 0.22
N PHE A 125 2.25 -6.13 1.12
CA PHE A 125 1.41 -7.32 1.23
C PHE A 125 0.52 -7.49 -0.01
N ALA A 126 -0.11 -6.42 -0.49
CA ALA A 126 -0.93 -6.47 -1.71
C ALA A 126 -0.10 -6.88 -2.93
N VAL A 127 1.12 -6.34 -3.08
CA VAL A 127 2.06 -6.70 -4.15
C VAL A 127 2.40 -8.19 -4.07
N ASN A 128 2.92 -8.62 -2.91
CA ASN A 128 3.45 -9.97 -2.77
C ASN A 128 2.38 -11.05 -2.70
N LEU A 129 1.21 -10.79 -2.13
CA LEU A 129 0.16 -11.81 -1.94
C LEU A 129 -0.91 -11.82 -3.03
N ALA A 130 -1.18 -10.66 -3.65
CA ALA A 130 -2.31 -10.48 -4.56
C ALA A 130 -1.93 -10.07 -5.99
N GLY A 131 -0.64 -9.85 -6.27
CA GLY A 131 -0.21 -9.36 -7.59
C GLY A 131 -0.78 -7.98 -7.87
N PHE A 132 -0.79 -7.12 -6.85
CA PHE A 132 -1.09 -5.70 -7.01
C PHE A 132 0.07 -5.00 -7.72
N VAL A 133 -0.26 -4.14 -8.69
CA VAL A 133 0.68 -3.34 -9.46
C VAL A 133 0.41 -1.86 -9.19
N PRO A 134 1.13 -1.23 -8.23
CA PRO A 134 1.09 0.21 -8.01
C PRO A 134 1.49 0.98 -9.26
N ILE A 135 0.72 2.02 -9.62
CA ILE A 135 0.97 2.86 -10.80
C ILE A 135 1.11 4.34 -10.46
N VAL A 136 0.32 4.84 -9.51
CA VAL A 136 0.33 6.26 -9.13
C VAL A 136 0.14 6.45 -7.63
N ALA A 137 0.48 7.65 -7.16
CA ALA A 137 0.10 8.16 -5.84
C ALA A 137 -0.45 9.59 -5.98
N MET A 138 -1.10 10.08 -4.94
CA MET A 138 -1.52 11.49 -4.89
C MET A 138 -0.30 12.41 -4.82
N GLU A 139 -0.29 13.40 -5.70
CA GLU A 139 0.75 14.42 -5.79
C GLU A 139 0.35 15.65 -4.97
N ARG A 140 1.25 16.14 -4.12
CA ARG A 140 1.06 17.36 -3.34
C ARG A 140 1.24 18.61 -4.20
N HIS A 141 0.78 19.76 -3.71
CA HIS A 141 0.92 21.05 -4.40
C HIS A 141 2.37 21.35 -4.81
N ASP A 142 3.33 21.05 -3.93
CA ASP A 142 4.77 21.21 -4.14
C ASP A 142 5.40 20.15 -5.07
N GLY A 143 4.63 19.20 -5.59
CA GLY A 143 5.07 18.13 -6.48
C GLY A 143 5.65 16.90 -5.78
N SER A 144 5.72 16.90 -4.45
CA SER A 144 6.10 15.75 -3.64
C SER A 144 4.94 14.74 -3.51
N VAL A 145 5.22 13.57 -2.94
CA VAL A 145 4.22 12.52 -2.68
C VAL A 145 4.29 12.12 -1.21
N GLY A 146 3.14 12.02 -0.57
CA GLY A 146 3.02 11.41 0.76
C GLY A 146 3.43 12.30 1.94
N TYR A 147 4.14 11.72 2.89
CA TYR A 147 4.47 12.33 4.18
C TYR A 147 5.83 11.84 4.69
N THR A 148 6.39 12.53 5.68
CA THR A 148 7.69 12.20 6.27
C THR A 148 7.50 11.75 7.72
N LEU A 149 8.45 10.97 8.24
CA LEU A 149 8.66 10.83 9.68
C LEU A 149 9.41 12.08 10.14
N GLN A 150 8.87 12.77 11.13
CA GLN A 150 9.52 13.88 11.82
C GLN A 150 9.78 13.50 13.27
N LEU A 151 11.03 13.67 13.71
CA LEU A 151 11.37 13.61 15.14
C LEU A 151 11.19 15.00 15.72
N ILE A 152 10.19 15.16 16.57
CA ILE A 152 9.88 16.42 17.24
C ILE A 152 10.38 16.42 18.68
N VAL A 153 10.77 17.59 19.17
CA VAL A 153 11.20 17.85 20.56
C VAL A 153 10.56 19.13 21.09
N PRO A 154 10.46 19.34 22.41
CA PRO A 154 9.92 20.57 22.95
C PRO A 154 10.80 21.79 22.60
N LYS A 155 10.20 22.98 22.57
CA LYS A 155 10.97 24.23 22.49
C LYS A 155 12.06 24.28 23.57
N GLY A 156 13.28 24.66 23.18
CA GLY A 156 14.41 24.79 24.10
C GLY A 156 15.02 23.45 24.57
N SER A 157 14.55 22.30 24.04
CA SER A 157 15.18 21.01 24.29
C SER A 157 16.66 21.03 23.87
N PRO A 158 17.58 20.40 24.63
CA PRO A 158 18.98 20.28 24.23
C PRO A 158 19.19 19.29 23.08
N ILE A 159 18.21 18.42 22.79
CA ILE A 159 18.27 17.41 21.72
C ILE A 159 18.37 18.14 20.37
N GLN A 160 19.45 17.90 19.61
CA GLN A 160 19.65 18.47 18.27
C GLN A 160 19.47 17.43 17.16
N GLY A 161 19.43 16.15 17.51
CA GLY A 161 19.16 15.08 16.55
C GLY A 161 19.03 13.71 17.21
N ILE A 162 18.96 12.67 16.38
CA ILE A 162 18.74 11.28 16.81
C ILE A 162 19.80 10.81 17.82
N ALA A 163 21.06 11.20 17.65
CA ALA A 163 22.16 10.81 18.54
C ALA A 163 21.93 11.24 20.01
N ASP A 164 21.17 12.32 20.25
CA ASP A 164 20.91 12.86 21.58
C ASP A 164 19.71 12.19 22.28
N LEU A 165 19.08 11.20 21.64
CA LEU A 165 17.97 10.46 22.23
C LEU A 165 18.41 9.49 23.33
N LYS A 166 19.72 9.19 23.47
CA LYS A 166 20.20 8.22 24.46
C LYS A 166 19.79 8.62 25.88
N GLY A 167 19.15 7.69 26.60
CA GLY A 167 18.62 7.88 27.95
C GLY A 167 17.39 8.79 28.04
N LYS A 168 16.74 9.13 26.92
CA LYS A 168 15.52 9.95 26.88
C LYS A 168 14.25 9.11 26.89
N ARG A 169 13.13 9.76 27.19
CA ARG A 169 11.77 9.21 27.08
C ARG A 169 11.16 9.66 25.76
N VAL A 170 10.98 8.72 24.83
CA VAL A 170 10.52 9.02 23.47
C VAL A 170 9.14 8.40 23.24
N ALA A 171 8.16 9.24 22.90
CA ALA A 171 6.79 8.80 22.65
C ALA A 171 6.60 8.28 21.23
N HIS A 172 6.74 6.97 21.07
CA HIS A 172 6.25 6.25 19.92
C HIS A 172 4.71 6.22 19.93
N VAL A 173 4.11 6.07 18.75
CA VAL A 173 2.65 6.16 18.60
C VAL A 173 1.99 4.85 18.99
N ALA A 174 2.17 3.82 18.16
CA ALA A 174 1.68 2.47 18.36
C ALA A 174 2.60 1.50 17.63
N PRO A 175 2.70 0.22 18.06
CA PRO A 175 3.57 -0.77 17.39
C PRO A 175 3.27 -0.99 15.90
N SER A 176 2.04 -0.73 15.45
CA SER A 176 1.65 -0.83 14.04
C SER A 176 2.06 0.39 13.20
N SER A 177 2.29 1.54 13.83
CA SER A 177 2.48 2.81 13.15
C SER A 177 3.79 2.82 12.37
N ASN A 178 3.73 3.19 11.09
CA ASN A 178 4.93 3.33 10.26
C ASN A 178 5.86 4.43 10.81
N SER A 179 5.49 5.70 10.65
CA SER A 179 6.35 6.81 11.11
C SER A 179 6.39 6.97 12.63
N GLY A 180 5.46 6.37 13.35
CA GLY A 180 5.37 6.45 14.81
C GLY A 180 6.07 5.33 15.57
N ASP A 181 6.48 4.22 14.93
CA ASP A 181 7.24 3.15 15.59
C ASP A 181 8.17 2.36 14.67
N THR A 182 7.67 1.75 13.60
CA THR A 182 8.46 0.79 12.80
C THR A 182 9.59 1.46 12.01
N ALA A 183 9.32 2.60 11.37
CA ALA A 183 10.35 3.38 10.69
C ALA A 183 11.43 3.93 11.64
N PRO A 184 11.09 4.54 12.81
CA PRO A 184 12.09 4.91 13.83
C PRO A 184 13.02 3.77 14.24
N ARG A 185 12.49 2.55 14.45
CA ARG A 185 13.28 1.38 14.86
C ARG A 185 14.41 1.02 13.90
N ILE A 186 14.22 1.28 12.62
CA ILE A 186 15.18 0.96 11.58
C ILE A 186 16.04 2.18 11.26
N LEU A 187 15.42 3.32 10.96
CA LEU A 187 16.13 4.53 10.53
C LEU A 187 17.01 5.13 11.63
N PHE A 188 16.64 4.99 12.90
CA PHE A 188 17.48 5.50 14.00
C PHE A 188 18.65 4.55 14.28
N LYS A 189 18.43 3.24 14.09
CA LYS A 189 19.49 2.22 14.21
C LYS A 189 20.60 2.45 13.20
N ASP A 190 20.25 2.81 11.96
CA ASP A 190 21.22 3.19 10.93
C ASP A 190 22.03 4.45 11.28
N LYS A 191 21.58 5.21 12.29
CA LYS A 191 22.27 6.37 12.86
C LYS A 191 22.91 6.08 14.23
N GLY A 192 23.02 4.81 14.62
CA GLY A 192 23.70 4.39 15.84
C GLY A 192 22.89 4.55 17.12
N VAL A 193 21.55 4.65 17.02
CA VAL A 193 20.64 4.70 18.17
C VAL A 193 19.55 3.64 18.02
N VAL A 194 19.48 2.72 18.98
CA VAL A 194 18.57 1.57 18.97
C VAL A 194 17.38 1.85 19.91
N PRO A 195 16.17 2.06 19.39
CA PRO A 195 14.98 2.29 20.21
C PRO A 195 14.70 1.13 21.18
N GLY A 196 14.41 1.45 22.44
CA GLY A 196 14.18 0.46 23.50
C GLY A 196 15.46 -0.12 24.12
N THR A 197 16.63 0.20 23.57
CA THR A 197 17.94 -0.14 24.17
C THR A 197 18.67 1.14 24.58
N ASP A 198 18.85 2.07 23.66
CA ASP A 198 19.53 3.34 23.90
C ASP A 198 18.60 4.37 24.57
N TYR A 199 17.28 4.25 24.40
CA TYR A 199 16.29 5.16 24.99
C TYR A 199 14.98 4.43 25.34
N GLU A 200 14.19 5.01 26.24
CA GLU A 200 12.91 4.46 26.68
C GLU A 200 11.82 4.75 25.64
N VAL A 201 11.19 3.68 25.14
CA VAL A 201 10.05 3.78 24.22
C VAL A 201 8.76 3.78 25.02
N MET A 202 8.01 4.88 24.92
CA MET A 202 6.68 5.04 25.49
C MET A 202 5.65 5.00 24.36
N PHE A 203 4.53 4.31 24.53
CA PHE A 203 3.45 4.31 23.53
C PHE A 203 2.34 5.28 23.91
N SER A 204 2.12 6.30 23.09
CA SER A 204 1.09 7.33 23.29
C SER A 204 -0.29 6.94 22.73
N GLY A 205 -0.33 5.89 21.90
CA GLY A 205 -1.51 5.38 21.21
C GLY A 205 -1.84 6.09 19.89
N LYS A 206 -1.63 7.42 19.79
CA LYS A 206 -1.99 8.24 18.61
C LYS A 206 -0.99 9.37 18.39
N HIS A 207 -0.80 9.75 17.12
CA HIS A 207 0.07 10.87 16.75
C HIS A 207 -0.26 12.15 17.53
N ASP A 208 -1.54 12.48 17.67
CA ASP A 208 -2.01 13.67 18.38
C ASP A 208 -1.53 13.68 19.85
N ASN A 209 -1.54 12.52 20.52
CA ASN A 209 -1.06 12.38 21.90
C ASN A 209 0.46 12.53 21.99
N SER A 210 1.21 11.95 21.05
CA SER A 210 2.67 12.14 20.97
C SER A 210 3.03 13.62 20.79
N ILE A 211 2.34 14.34 19.90
CA ILE A 211 2.58 15.76 19.63
C ILE A 211 2.27 16.61 20.85
N MET A 212 1.09 16.45 21.45
CA MET A 212 0.72 17.22 22.64
C MET A 212 1.58 16.87 23.85
N GLY A 213 2.01 15.62 24.01
CA GLY A 213 2.93 15.22 25.08
C GLY A 213 4.31 15.87 24.94
N VAL A 214 4.79 16.10 23.71
CA VAL A 214 6.02 16.89 23.48
C VAL A 214 5.78 18.37 23.77
N VAL A 215 4.66 18.94 23.34
CA VAL A 215 4.27 20.34 23.66
C VAL A 215 4.22 20.57 25.18
N ASN A 216 3.63 19.62 25.91
CA ASN A 216 3.47 19.66 27.37
C ASN A 216 4.73 19.22 28.13
N LYS A 217 5.77 18.75 27.44
CA LYS A 217 7.02 18.21 28.02
C LYS A 217 6.83 16.93 28.86
N ASP A 218 5.75 16.19 28.61
CA ASP A 218 5.54 14.85 29.15
C ASP A 218 6.57 13.87 28.58
N TYR A 219 7.01 14.11 27.34
CA TYR A 219 8.05 13.36 26.63
C TYR A 219 9.19 14.27 26.15
N ASP A 220 10.39 13.70 26.05
CA ASP A 220 11.57 14.44 25.60
C ASP A 220 11.61 14.59 24.07
N ALA A 221 11.03 13.62 23.36
CA ALA A 221 10.90 13.62 21.90
C ALA A 221 9.75 12.70 21.45
N ALA A 222 9.33 12.82 20.19
CA ALA A 222 8.42 11.86 19.55
C ALA A 222 8.68 11.76 18.03
N PRO A 223 8.79 10.55 17.45
CA PRO A 223 8.66 10.37 16.02
C PRO A 223 7.18 10.37 15.60
N VAL A 224 6.81 11.23 14.64
CA VAL A 224 5.43 11.44 14.21
C VAL A 224 5.33 11.65 12.69
N ALA A 225 4.13 11.52 12.13
CA ALA A 225 3.86 11.82 10.73
C ALA A 225 3.76 13.35 10.52
N SER A 226 4.51 13.89 9.55
CA SER A 226 4.48 15.33 9.25
C SER A 226 3.10 15.86 8.90
N SER A 227 2.28 15.06 8.20
CA SER A 227 0.90 15.44 7.88
C SER A 227 0.03 15.65 9.12
N VAL A 228 0.30 14.95 10.23
CA VAL A 228 -0.43 15.16 11.48
C VAL A 228 0.06 16.41 12.20
N VAL A 229 1.37 16.67 12.20
CA VAL A 229 1.96 17.91 12.72
C VAL A 229 1.36 19.13 11.99
N GLU A 230 1.33 19.09 10.66
CA GLU A 230 0.72 20.12 9.80
C GLU A 230 -0.77 20.30 10.15
N ARG A 231 -1.55 19.22 10.16
CA ARG A 231 -2.98 19.26 10.46
C ARG A 231 -3.29 19.86 11.83
N MET A 232 -2.55 19.47 12.87
CA MET A 232 -2.75 19.97 14.22
C MET A 232 -2.33 21.44 14.35
N ARG A 233 -1.24 21.84 13.71
CA ARG A 233 -0.80 23.24 13.61
C ARG A 233 -1.87 24.10 12.94
N ASP A 234 -2.41 23.65 11.81
CA ASP A 234 -3.41 24.40 11.04
C ASP A 234 -4.74 24.53 11.80
N ARG A 235 -5.03 23.60 12.72
CA ARG A 235 -6.15 23.67 13.67
C ARG A 235 -5.85 24.50 14.92
N GLY A 236 -4.64 25.05 15.06
CA GLY A 236 -4.23 25.87 16.20
C GLY A 236 -4.08 25.08 17.51
N MET A 237 -3.85 23.77 17.44
CA MET A 237 -3.74 22.93 18.65
C MET A 237 -2.44 23.19 19.43
N PHE A 238 -1.40 23.70 18.77
CA PHE A 238 -0.15 24.17 19.35
C PHE A 238 0.42 25.30 18.49
N LYS A 239 1.31 26.13 19.03
CA LYS A 239 2.02 27.15 18.25
C LYS A 239 3.21 26.50 17.54
N PRO A 240 3.56 26.89 16.30
CA PRO A 240 4.72 26.33 15.60
C PRO A 240 6.01 26.32 16.43
N ASP A 241 6.16 27.36 17.27
CA ASP A 241 7.27 27.58 18.18
C ASP A 241 7.31 26.66 19.41
N ASP A 242 6.25 25.93 19.73
CA ASP A 242 6.18 25.07 20.92
C ASP A 242 7.01 23.79 20.76
N ILE A 243 7.35 23.41 19.51
CA ILE A 243 8.16 22.25 19.17
C ILE A 243 9.29 22.62 18.19
N ARG A 244 10.27 21.73 18.06
CA ARG A 244 11.28 21.77 16.98
C ARG A 244 11.34 20.41 16.31
N ILE A 245 11.51 20.41 14.99
CA ILE A 245 11.82 19.20 14.21
C ILE A 245 13.35 19.06 14.17
N VAL A 246 13.88 17.95 14.67
CA VAL A 246 15.34 17.69 14.76
C VAL A 246 15.81 16.56 13.84
N TYR A 247 14.88 15.88 13.17
CA TYR A 247 15.15 14.95 12.09
C TYR A 247 13.90 14.81 11.22
N GLU A 248 14.12 14.63 9.92
CA GLU A 248 13.08 14.35 8.94
C GLU A 248 13.57 13.27 7.97
N SER A 249 12.73 12.26 7.69
CA SER A 249 13.05 11.17 6.76
C SER A 249 12.86 11.58 5.30
N ALA A 250 13.26 10.70 4.37
CA ALA A 250 12.71 10.73 3.02
C ALA A 250 11.18 10.54 3.07
N PRO A 251 10.43 11.04 2.07
CA PRO A 251 8.99 10.91 2.05
C PRO A 251 8.56 9.45 1.85
N PHE A 252 7.61 9.01 2.66
CA PHE A 252 6.85 7.78 2.47
C PHE A 252 5.61 8.07 1.64
N PRO A 253 5.33 7.28 0.60
CA PRO A 253 4.06 7.35 -0.09
C PRO A 253 2.89 7.05 0.86
N ARG A 254 1.82 7.85 0.78
CA ARG A 254 0.63 7.67 1.64
C ARG A 254 -0.23 6.49 1.17
N THR A 255 -0.53 6.46 -0.13
CA THR A 255 -1.38 5.45 -0.77
C THR A 255 -0.79 5.10 -2.12
N ALA A 256 -0.70 3.81 -2.43
CA ALA A 256 -0.50 3.32 -3.78
C ALA A 256 -1.87 3.11 -4.43
N PHE A 257 -2.10 3.74 -5.57
CA PHE A 257 -3.19 3.36 -6.46
C PHE A 257 -2.63 2.48 -7.57
N GLY A 258 -3.33 1.41 -7.88
CA GLY A 258 -2.82 0.35 -8.75
C GLY A 258 -3.90 -0.58 -9.26
N VAL A 259 -3.45 -1.58 -10.01
CA VAL A 259 -4.29 -2.56 -10.69
C VAL A 259 -3.90 -3.99 -10.32
N ALA A 260 -4.78 -4.95 -10.57
CA ALA A 260 -4.41 -6.35 -10.57
C ALA A 260 -3.50 -6.66 -11.78
N HIS A 261 -2.42 -7.41 -11.55
CA HIS A 261 -1.39 -7.77 -12.56
C HIS A 261 -1.96 -8.45 -13.82
N ASP A 262 -3.08 -9.16 -13.71
CA ASP A 262 -3.64 -9.99 -14.78
C ASP A 262 -4.65 -9.26 -15.67
N LEU A 263 -4.90 -7.96 -15.47
CA LEU A 263 -5.67 -7.19 -16.45
C LEU A 263 -4.91 -7.09 -17.79
N LYS A 264 -5.63 -7.07 -18.91
CA LYS A 264 -5.01 -6.84 -20.23
C LYS A 264 -4.14 -5.57 -20.22
N PRO A 265 -2.95 -5.59 -20.85
CA PRO A 265 -2.06 -4.42 -20.88
C PRO A 265 -2.73 -3.13 -21.37
N GLU A 266 -3.59 -3.20 -22.38
CA GLU A 266 -4.31 -2.04 -22.91
C GLU A 266 -5.30 -1.46 -21.90
N LEU A 267 -5.92 -2.31 -21.08
CA LEU A 267 -6.83 -1.91 -20.02
C LEU A 267 -6.06 -1.27 -18.86
N GLN A 268 -4.91 -1.82 -18.47
CA GLN A 268 -4.03 -1.21 -17.48
C GLN A 268 -3.57 0.19 -17.92
N ALA A 269 -3.20 0.35 -19.20
CA ALA A 269 -2.82 1.64 -19.77
C ALA A 269 -3.96 2.66 -19.70
N LYS A 270 -5.20 2.26 -20.02
CA LYS A 270 -6.38 3.14 -19.88
C LYS A 270 -6.68 3.52 -18.43
N ILE A 271 -6.50 2.59 -17.47
CA ILE A 271 -6.69 2.90 -16.05
C ILE A 271 -5.62 3.91 -15.59
N ARG A 272 -4.36 3.71 -15.97
CA ARG A 272 -3.27 4.67 -15.73
C ARG A 272 -3.59 6.04 -16.32
N GLU A 273 -4.04 6.09 -17.58
CA GLU A 273 -4.46 7.33 -18.22
C GLU A 273 -5.58 8.03 -17.44
N ALA A 274 -6.57 7.27 -16.96
CA ALA A 274 -7.68 7.82 -16.17
C ALA A 274 -7.21 8.47 -14.87
N PHE A 275 -6.20 7.92 -14.18
CA PHE A 275 -5.60 8.58 -13.02
C PHE A 275 -4.90 9.88 -13.41
N LEU A 276 -4.05 9.85 -14.44
CA LEU A 276 -3.19 10.98 -14.79
C LEU A 276 -3.93 12.15 -15.45
N LYS A 277 -5.07 11.89 -16.11
CA LYS A 277 -5.89 12.91 -16.80
C LYS A 277 -7.11 13.37 -16.01
N PHE A 278 -7.27 12.91 -14.78
CA PHE A 278 -8.40 13.32 -13.95
C PHE A 278 -8.28 14.79 -13.51
N ASP A 279 -9.37 15.57 -13.63
CA ASP A 279 -9.43 16.95 -13.15
C ASP A 279 -9.62 16.98 -11.61
N PHE A 280 -8.55 16.64 -10.89
CA PHE A 280 -8.56 16.43 -9.45
C PHE A 280 -9.05 17.67 -8.69
N MET A 281 -8.56 18.85 -9.07
CA MET A 281 -8.86 20.12 -8.39
C MET A 281 -10.33 20.53 -8.47
N LYS A 282 -11.11 19.98 -9.39
CA LYS A 282 -12.55 20.24 -9.52
C LYS A 282 -13.44 19.12 -8.97
N SER A 283 -12.89 18.24 -8.12
CA SER A 283 -13.60 17.08 -7.59
C SER A 283 -13.75 17.08 -6.07
N ALA A 284 -14.56 16.17 -5.54
CA ALA A 284 -14.62 15.91 -4.10
C ALA A 284 -13.26 15.46 -3.51
N LEU A 285 -12.38 14.83 -4.30
CA LEU A 285 -11.04 14.44 -3.87
C LEU A 285 -10.20 15.64 -3.43
N ALA A 286 -10.27 16.79 -4.09
CA ALA A 286 -9.53 17.98 -3.68
C ALA A 286 -10.04 18.60 -2.36
N LYS A 287 -11.33 18.38 -2.02
CA LYS A 287 -11.90 18.84 -0.75
C LYS A 287 -11.45 17.97 0.41
N GLU A 288 -11.37 16.66 0.16
CA GLU A 288 -10.94 15.66 1.14
C GLU A 288 -9.41 15.69 1.33
N PHE A 289 -8.66 15.60 0.24
CA PHE A 289 -7.20 15.57 0.20
C PHE A 289 -6.64 16.95 -0.15
N LYS A 290 -6.85 17.92 0.75
CA LYS A 290 -6.52 19.35 0.53
C LYS A 290 -5.04 19.61 0.21
N ASP A 291 -4.16 18.74 0.68
CA ASP A 291 -2.71 18.80 0.43
C ASP A 291 -2.32 18.31 -0.97
N SER A 292 -3.25 17.70 -1.71
CA SER A 292 -3.04 17.06 -3.00
C SER A 292 -3.62 17.88 -4.17
N LYS A 293 -2.96 17.83 -5.32
CA LYS A 293 -3.37 18.51 -6.57
C LYS A 293 -3.72 17.57 -7.72
N GLY A 294 -3.43 16.27 -7.59
CA GLY A 294 -3.57 15.31 -8.67
C GLY A 294 -2.97 13.95 -8.34
N PHE A 295 -2.77 13.14 -9.38
CA PHE A 295 -2.06 11.86 -9.30
C PHE A 295 -0.77 11.94 -10.12
N LYS A 296 0.28 11.29 -9.62
CA LYS A 296 1.60 11.21 -10.26
C LYS A 296 2.07 9.78 -10.32
N GLU A 297 2.71 9.41 -11.43
CA GLU A 297 3.31 8.10 -11.60
C GLU A 297 4.41 7.83 -10.58
N LEU A 298 4.56 6.55 -10.24
CA LEU A 298 5.64 6.09 -9.39
C LEU A 298 6.22 4.78 -9.89
N THR A 299 7.48 4.55 -9.53
CA THR A 299 8.12 3.24 -9.62
C THR A 299 8.03 2.59 -8.25
N TYR A 300 7.34 1.45 -8.12
CA TYR A 300 7.13 0.79 -6.83
C TYR A 300 8.45 0.53 -6.08
N LYS A 301 9.44 -0.04 -6.78
CA LYS A 301 10.77 -0.34 -6.24
C LYS A 301 11.46 0.87 -5.60
N ASP A 302 11.29 2.05 -6.18
CA ASP A 302 11.91 3.28 -5.67
C ASP A 302 11.05 3.92 -4.57
N ALA A 303 9.74 4.06 -4.82
CA ALA A 303 8.82 4.75 -3.93
C ALA A 303 8.59 3.99 -2.61
N TRP A 304 8.63 2.66 -2.63
CA TRP A 304 8.43 1.81 -1.43
C TRP A 304 9.72 1.25 -0.85
N LYS A 305 10.90 1.63 -1.38
CA LYS A 305 12.20 1.11 -0.94
C LYS A 305 12.34 1.08 0.58
N ASP A 306 12.09 2.22 1.23
CA ASP A 306 12.28 2.34 2.68
C ASP A 306 11.27 1.48 3.45
N ILE A 307 10.01 1.41 3.01
CA ILE A 307 8.99 0.54 3.62
C ILE A 307 9.37 -0.94 3.49
N ILE A 308 9.87 -1.35 2.31
CA ILE A 308 10.32 -2.73 2.06
C ILE A 308 11.50 -3.07 2.97
N LEU A 309 12.48 -2.17 3.10
CA LEU A 309 13.61 -2.33 4.01
C LEU A 309 13.16 -2.42 5.47
N ILE A 310 12.28 -1.51 5.90
CA ILE A 310 11.76 -1.46 7.26
C ILE A 310 11.04 -2.77 7.60
N GLN A 311 10.17 -3.25 6.71
CA GLN A 311 9.42 -4.49 6.93
C GLN A 311 10.35 -5.72 6.95
N ARG A 312 11.29 -5.81 6.01
CA ARG A 312 12.30 -6.88 5.99
C ARG A 312 13.09 -6.92 7.30
N ASP A 313 13.61 -5.79 7.74
CA ASP A 313 14.49 -5.71 8.92
C ASP A 313 13.71 -5.81 10.24
N SER A 314 12.40 -5.56 10.20
CA SER A 314 11.46 -5.85 11.29
C SER A 314 10.99 -7.32 11.33
N GLY A 315 11.46 -8.17 10.40
CA GLY A 315 11.09 -9.58 10.34
C GLY A 315 9.66 -9.84 9.82
N VAL A 316 9.07 -8.87 9.12
CA VAL A 316 7.76 -9.04 8.49
C VAL A 316 7.85 -10.10 7.40
N THR A 317 6.89 -11.02 7.41
CA THR A 317 6.70 -12.01 6.35
C THR A 317 5.36 -11.74 5.66
N TYR A 318 5.37 -11.69 4.33
CA TYR A 318 4.15 -11.49 3.54
C TYR A 318 3.33 -12.78 3.54
N THR A 319 2.51 -12.92 4.57
CA THR A 319 1.58 -14.04 4.79
C THR A 319 0.21 -13.47 5.19
N GLN A 320 -0.83 -14.29 5.13
CA GLN A 320 -2.15 -13.90 5.61
C GLN A 320 -2.13 -13.53 7.10
N ASP A 321 -1.36 -14.27 7.90
CA ASP A 321 -1.17 -13.99 9.33
C ASP A 321 -0.38 -12.70 9.57
N GLY A 322 0.57 -12.37 8.70
CA GLY A 322 1.26 -11.07 8.74
C GLY A 322 0.31 -9.93 8.40
N LEU A 323 -0.54 -10.11 7.39
CA LEU A 323 -1.49 -9.10 6.93
C LEU A 323 -2.60 -8.82 7.96
N SER A 324 -3.11 -9.86 8.65
CA SER A 324 -4.14 -9.69 9.68
C SER A 324 -3.67 -8.91 10.91
N LYS A 325 -2.34 -8.83 11.12
CA LYS A 325 -1.72 -8.03 12.17
C LYS A 325 -1.59 -6.55 11.81
N LEU A 326 -1.69 -6.19 10.53
CA LEU A 326 -1.79 -4.79 10.09
C LEU A 326 -3.20 -4.27 10.39
N LYS A 327 -3.38 -3.71 11.58
CA LYS A 327 -4.58 -2.92 11.88
C LYS A 327 -4.47 -1.57 11.12
N GLY A 328 -5.60 -1.03 10.68
CA GLY A 328 -5.65 0.37 10.26
C GLY A 328 -5.14 1.26 11.39
N ASP A 329 -4.20 2.15 11.08
CA ASP A 329 -3.66 3.16 12.00
C ASP A 329 -4.74 4.17 12.44
#